data_AF-A0A7S4LNJ1-F1
#
_entry.id   AF-A0A7S4LNJ1-F1
#
_cell.length_a   1.000
_cell.length_b   1.000
_cell.length_c   1.000
_cell.angle_alpha   90.00
_cell.angle_beta   90.00
_cell.angle_gamma   90.00
#
_symmetry.space_group_name_H-M   'P 1'
#
loop_
_entity.id
_entity.type
_entity.pdbx_description
1 polymer ?
#
loop_
_entity_poly.entity_id
_entity_poly.type
_entity_poly.pdbx_seq_one_letter_code
_entity_poly.pdbx_strand_id
1 'polypeptide(L)'
;PVVAVDKGGHSYWTSMTIPLGPSGGPNSIGALSDVIKVTGMVVRDTAGDYDFDWHPSPARQFVVNLDGPVRIEVSDGTSKVLEAGEMFLLEDTWGHGHKSTA
;
A
#
# COMPACT_ATOMS: atom_id res chain seq x y z
N PRO A 1 -2.10 0.07 6.16
CA PRO A 1 -1.50 1.43 6.25
C PRO A 1 -1.72 2.21 4.96
N VAL A 2 -1.65 3.54 4.97
CA VAL A 2 -1.76 4.37 3.77
C VAL A 2 -0.59 5.34 3.70
N VAL A 3 0.07 5.42 2.55
CA VAL A 3 1.00 6.51 2.21
C VAL A 3 0.21 7.54 1.41
N ALA A 4 -0.10 8.67 2.06
CA ALA A 4 -0.85 9.77 1.46
C ALA A 4 0.09 10.92 1.08
N VAL A 5 -0.42 11.92 0.38
CA VAL A 5 0.31 13.16 0.02
C VAL A 5 -0.51 14.39 0.41
N ASP A 6 0.15 15.37 1.04
CA ASP A 6 -0.48 16.62 1.46
C ASP A 6 -0.54 17.67 0.33
N LYS A 7 -1.08 18.85 0.62
CA LYS A 7 -1.19 19.94 -0.37
C LYS A 7 0.16 20.53 -0.79
N GLY A 8 1.21 20.32 0.00
CA GLY A 8 2.58 20.73 -0.32
C GLY A 8 3.34 19.69 -1.16
N GLY A 9 2.75 18.53 -1.40
CA GLY A 9 3.42 17.42 -2.10
C GLY A 9 4.30 16.57 -1.18
N HIS A 10 4.14 16.68 0.14
CA HIS A 10 4.86 15.84 1.10
C HIS A 10 4.04 14.59 1.40
N SER A 11 4.67 13.44 1.26
CA SER A 11 4.10 12.16 1.65
C SER A 11 4.06 12.01 3.17
N TYR A 12 3.03 11.35 3.68
CA TYR A 12 2.88 11.07 5.11
C TYR A 12 2.11 9.76 5.36
N TRP A 13 2.31 9.19 6.55
CA TRP A 13 1.57 8.01 6.98
C TRP A 13 0.18 8.35 7.51
N THR A 14 -0.81 7.61 7.06
CA THR A 14 -2.14 7.58 7.65
C THR A 14 -2.70 6.15 7.64
N SER A 15 -3.96 5.98 8.00
CA SER A 15 -4.69 4.72 7.94
C SER A 15 -6.05 4.91 7.31
N MET A 16 -6.58 3.81 6.77
CA MET A 16 -7.97 3.70 6.36
C MET A 16 -8.55 2.41 6.90
N THR A 17 -9.85 2.41 7.14
CA THR A 17 -10.61 1.22 7.50
C THR A 17 -11.41 0.76 6.29
N ILE A 18 -11.29 -0.51 5.93
CA ILE A 18 -12.16 -1.14 4.94
C ILE A 18 -13.27 -1.84 5.73
N PRO A 19 -14.53 -1.38 5.64
CA PRO A 19 -15.62 -2.02 6.37
C PRO A 19 -15.87 -3.42 5.84
N LEU A 20 -16.16 -4.35 6.75
CA LEU A 20 -16.58 -5.71 6.41
C LEU A 20 -18.03 -5.92 6.84
N GLY A 21 -18.83 -6.52 5.97
CA GLY A 21 -20.20 -6.95 6.21
C GLY A 21 -20.35 -8.46 5.99
N PRO A 22 -21.44 -9.07 6.45
CA PRO A 22 -21.68 -10.50 6.24
C PRO A 22 -21.81 -10.82 4.74
N SER A 23 -21.22 -11.93 4.26
CA SER A 23 -21.25 -12.31 2.84
C SER A 23 -22.64 -12.64 2.27
N GLY A 24 -23.65 -12.81 3.14
CA GLY A 24 -25.03 -13.13 2.78
C GLY A 24 -25.22 -14.54 2.18
N GLY A 25 -26.48 -15.01 2.16
CA GLY A 25 -26.88 -16.26 1.51
C GLY A 25 -26.59 -17.56 2.28
N PRO A 26 -27.05 -18.71 1.76
CA PRO A 26 -26.92 -20.03 2.41
C PRO A 26 -25.48 -20.57 2.43
N ASN A 27 -24.58 -19.99 1.64
CA ASN A 27 -23.16 -20.36 1.54
C ASN A 27 -22.27 -19.21 2.05
N SER A 28 -22.49 -18.78 3.29
CA SER A 28 -21.69 -17.73 3.91
C SER A 28 -20.21 -18.14 4.01
N ILE A 29 -19.30 -17.26 3.61
CA ILE A 29 -17.84 -17.48 3.65
C ILE A 29 -17.13 -16.56 4.64
N GLY A 30 -17.88 -15.82 5.47
CA GLY A 30 -17.35 -14.88 6.45
C GLY A 30 -17.76 -13.42 6.19
N ALA A 31 -17.05 -12.49 6.82
CA ALA A 31 -17.24 -11.06 6.61
C ALA A 31 -16.38 -10.59 5.42
N LEU A 32 -16.99 -9.87 4.49
CA LEU A 32 -16.38 -9.39 3.25
C LEU A 32 -16.49 -7.88 3.16
N SER A 33 -15.52 -7.24 2.51
CA SER A 33 -15.69 -5.85 2.10
C SER A 33 -16.66 -5.77 0.92
N ASP A 34 -17.11 -4.56 0.60
CA ASP A 34 -17.59 -4.30 -0.75
C ASP A 34 -16.49 -4.62 -1.77
N VAL A 35 -16.90 -4.92 -3.01
CA VAL A 35 -15.96 -5.18 -4.10
C VAL A 35 -15.13 -3.93 -4.39
N ILE A 36 -13.83 -4.02 -4.17
CA ILE A 36 -12.86 -3.00 -4.58
C ILE A 36 -12.44 -3.31 -6.01
N LYS A 37 -13.01 -2.58 -6.98
CA LYS A 37 -12.64 -2.74 -8.39
C LYS A 37 -11.22 -2.25 -8.62
N VAL A 38 -10.40 -3.08 -9.25
CA VAL A 38 -9.07 -2.73 -9.76
C VAL A 38 -9.07 -2.77 -11.28
N THR A 39 -8.28 -1.90 -11.91
CA THR A 39 -8.13 -1.85 -13.38
C THR A 39 -7.03 -2.76 -13.91
N GLY A 40 -6.16 -3.26 -13.03
CA GLY A 40 -5.09 -4.20 -13.34
C GLY A 40 -4.52 -4.84 -12.08
N MET A 41 -3.75 -5.91 -12.28
CA MET A 41 -3.01 -6.62 -11.24
C MET A 41 -1.61 -6.89 -11.77
N VAL A 42 -0.60 -6.59 -10.95
CA VAL A 42 0.81 -6.83 -11.27
C VAL A 42 1.38 -7.74 -10.21
N VAL A 43 2.01 -8.83 -10.64
CA VAL A 43 2.86 -9.64 -9.79
C VAL A 43 4.29 -9.14 -10.01
N ARG A 44 4.95 -8.79 -8.91
CA ARG A 44 6.28 -8.21 -8.92
C ARG A 44 7.22 -9.08 -8.10
N ASP A 45 8.40 -9.30 -8.65
CA ASP A 45 9.54 -9.85 -7.95
C ASP A 45 10.60 -8.75 -7.79
N THR A 46 11.25 -8.69 -6.64
CA THR A 46 12.28 -7.69 -6.30
C THR A 46 13.45 -8.38 -5.65
N ALA A 47 14.66 -8.03 -6.10
CA ALA A 47 15.88 -8.49 -5.45
C ALA A 47 15.98 -7.97 -4.01
N GLY A 48 16.67 -8.72 -3.14
CA GLY A 48 16.84 -8.37 -1.72
C GLY A 48 17.73 -7.15 -1.48
N ASP A 49 18.36 -6.61 -2.53
CA ASP A 49 19.11 -5.35 -2.52
C ASP A 49 18.33 -4.21 -3.18
N TYR A 50 17.02 -4.37 -3.34
CA TYR A 50 16.15 -3.33 -3.89
C TYR A 50 16.20 -2.07 -3.02
N ASP A 51 16.64 -0.97 -3.62
CA ASP A 51 16.72 0.36 -3.05
C ASP A 51 16.26 1.38 -4.09
N PHE A 52 15.01 1.84 -3.97
CA PHE A 52 14.43 2.84 -4.85
C PHE A 52 14.26 4.15 -4.10
N ASP A 53 15.13 5.10 -4.47
CA ASP A 53 15.15 6.47 -3.95
C ASP A 53 13.84 7.22 -4.25
N TRP A 54 13.66 8.40 -3.67
CA TRP A 54 12.41 9.18 -3.68
C TRP A 54 11.67 9.17 -5.03
N HIS A 55 10.44 8.65 -5.01
CA HIS A 55 9.57 8.58 -6.19
C HIS A 55 8.10 8.66 -5.80
N PRO A 56 7.24 9.32 -6.60
CA PRO A 56 5.80 9.18 -6.44
C PRO A 56 5.35 7.78 -6.89
N SER A 57 4.30 7.28 -6.26
CA SER A 57 3.65 6.05 -6.72
C SER A 57 3.05 6.29 -8.12
N PRO A 58 3.23 5.39 -9.11
CA PRO A 58 2.71 5.60 -10.46
C PRO A 58 1.17 5.61 -10.53
N ALA A 59 0.49 5.07 -9.51
CA ALA A 59 -0.96 5.07 -9.40
C ALA A 59 -1.40 4.91 -7.94
N ARG A 60 -2.67 5.20 -7.68
CA ARG A 60 -3.32 4.80 -6.44
C ARG A 60 -3.48 3.29 -6.43
N GLN A 61 -2.75 2.58 -5.59
CA GLN A 61 -2.65 1.12 -5.70
C GLN A 61 -2.46 0.44 -4.34
N PHE A 62 -3.07 -0.74 -4.20
CA PHE A 62 -2.79 -1.64 -3.10
C PHE A 62 -1.52 -2.43 -3.41
N VAL A 63 -0.66 -2.57 -2.40
CA VAL A 63 0.50 -3.45 -2.42
C VAL A 63 0.29 -4.49 -1.31
N VAL A 64 0.42 -5.76 -1.68
CA VAL A 64 0.36 -6.89 -0.75
C VAL A 64 1.71 -7.58 -0.82
N ASN A 65 2.43 -7.59 0.29
CA ASN A 65 3.70 -8.28 0.38
C ASN A 65 3.45 -9.78 0.58
N LEU A 66 4.10 -10.62 -0.22
CA LEU A 66 3.84 -12.07 -0.19
C LEU A 66 4.93 -12.87 0.52
N ASP A 67 6.20 -12.55 0.30
CA ASP A 67 7.34 -13.35 0.78
C ASP A 67 8.34 -12.50 1.57
N GLY A 68 8.73 -11.34 1.04
CA GLY A 68 9.64 -10.39 1.70
C GLY A 68 8.93 -9.15 2.24
N PRO A 69 9.54 -8.48 3.23
CA PRO A 69 9.07 -7.18 3.69
C PRO A 69 9.37 -6.07 2.67
N VAL A 70 8.78 -4.90 2.90
CA VAL A 70 9.24 -3.65 2.29
C VAL A 70 9.28 -2.57 3.36
N ARG A 71 10.37 -1.83 3.41
CA ARG A 71 10.48 -0.60 4.21
C ARG A 71 10.13 0.60 3.34
N ILE A 72 9.14 1.34 3.78
CA ILE A 72 8.69 2.58 3.14
C ILE A 72 9.04 3.76 4.05
N GLU A 73 9.70 4.78 3.50
CA GLU A 73 10.01 6.05 4.17
C GLU A 73 9.25 7.20 3.50
N VAL A 74 8.57 8.03 4.31
CA VAL A 74 7.81 9.19 3.84
C VAL A 74 8.58 10.49 4.10
N SER A 75 8.06 11.62 3.63
CA SER A 75 8.82 12.87 3.47
C SER A 75 9.43 13.44 4.76
N ASP A 76 8.89 13.12 5.94
CA ASP A 76 9.41 13.55 7.24
C ASP A 76 10.47 12.59 7.82
N GLY A 77 10.88 11.58 7.06
CA GLY A 77 11.83 10.53 7.47
C GLY A 77 11.19 9.42 8.31
N THR A 78 9.90 9.51 8.65
CA THR A 78 9.22 8.40 9.33
C THR A 78 9.06 7.22 8.37
N SER A 79 9.21 6.02 8.91
CA SER A 79 9.28 4.81 8.12
C SER A 79 8.54 3.66 8.78
N LYS A 80 8.04 2.75 7.95
CA LYS A 80 7.45 1.49 8.39
C LYS A 80 8.02 0.35 7.58
N VAL A 81 8.35 -0.73 8.27
CA VAL A 81 8.57 -2.04 7.64
C VAL A 81 7.21 -2.71 7.58
N LEU A 82 6.82 -3.14 6.39
CA LEU A 82 5.60 -3.89 6.15
C LEU A 82 5.98 -5.31 5.79
N GLU A 83 5.59 -6.25 6.64
CA GLU A 83 6.04 -7.64 6.58
C GLU A 83 5.30 -8.45 5.50
N ALA A 84 5.79 -9.66 5.24
CA ALA A 84 5.07 -10.62 4.41
C ALA A 84 3.66 -10.88 4.97
N GLY A 85 2.66 -10.90 4.08
CA GLY A 85 1.24 -11.00 4.40
C GLY A 85 0.56 -9.67 4.71
N GLU A 86 1.32 -8.58 4.86
CA GLU A 86 0.73 -7.25 5.10
C GLU A 86 0.35 -6.54 3.79
N MET A 87 -0.66 -5.68 3.91
CA MET A 87 -1.16 -4.85 2.82
C MET A 87 -1.11 -3.37 3.19
N PHE A 88 -0.77 -2.54 2.21
CA PHE A 88 -0.87 -1.09 2.30
C PHE A 88 -1.38 -0.47 1.00
N LEU A 89 -1.80 0.78 1.11
CA LEU A 89 -2.28 1.59 -0.01
C LEU A 89 -1.32 2.74 -0.24
N LEU A 90 -0.91 2.92 -1.49
CA LEU A 90 -0.19 4.09 -1.96
C LEU A 90 -1.20 5.05 -2.60
N GLU A 91 -1.24 6.30 -2.13
CA GLU A 91 -2.03 7.41 -2.72
C GLU A 91 -1.16 8.59 -3.13
N ASP A 92 0.13 8.59 -2.79
CA ASP A 92 1.14 9.60 -3.07
C ASP A 92 1.60 9.58 -4.54
N THR A 93 0.64 9.85 -5.42
CA THR A 93 0.79 9.75 -6.88
C THR A 93 1.44 10.97 -7.54
N TRP A 94 1.84 11.95 -6.73
CA TRP A 94 2.48 13.19 -7.15
C TRP A 94 3.30 13.75 -5.97
N GLY A 95 4.10 14.80 -6.22
CA GLY A 95 4.92 15.43 -5.18
C GLY A 95 6.25 14.70 -4.97
N HIS A 96 6.76 14.73 -3.74
CA HIS A 96 8.04 14.13 -3.38
C HIS A 96 8.00 12.60 -3.37
N GLY A 97 6.84 12.03 -3.03
CA GLY A 97 6.64 10.58 -2.97
C GLY A 97 7.33 9.92 -1.77
N HIS A 98 7.79 8.69 -1.91
CA HIS A 98 8.39 7.88 -0.85
C HIS A 98 9.68 7.20 -1.30
N LYS A 99 10.46 6.67 -0.36
CA LYS A 99 11.51 5.68 -0.66
C LYS A 99 11.01 4.27 -0.38
N SER A 100 11.49 3.31 -1.15
CA SER A 100 11.19 1.89 -0.96
C SER A 100 12.47 1.07 -0.90
N THR A 101 12.64 0.26 0.15
CA THR A 101 13.77 -0.65 0.32
C THR A 101 13.28 -2.05 0.71
N ALA A 102 13.97 -3.10 0.24
CA ALA A 102 13.72 -4.47 0.67
C ALA A 102 14.16 -4.71 2.14
#